data_AF-A0A9E3JRR2-F1
#
_entry.id   AF-A0A9E3JRR2-F1
#
_cell.length_a   1.000
_cell.length_b   1.000
_cell.length_c   1.000
_cell.angle_alpha   90.00
_cell.angle_beta   90.00
_cell.angle_gamma   90.00
#
_symmetry.space_group_name_H-M   'P 1'
#
loop_
_entity.id
_entity.type
_entity.pdbx_description
1 polymer ?
#
loop_
_entity_poly.entity_id
_entity_poly.type
_entity_poly.pdbx_seq_one_letter_code
_entity_poly.pdbx_strand_id
1 'polypeptide(L)'
;MSQFEYPRPQLVRKHWMSLNGKWKFMYDDERRCKMPDGATAWTHEINVPFAPETAKSGIGDNGFHRACWYEREFTILPSEGHTLLHFGAVDYRARVWVNQHLVAEHEGGHTPFWADISAALNGDGRQLVTVYVEDDPHDLAKPRGKQDWLLEPHSIWYPRTTGIWQSVWLEQVASTYIASLRWTPIFETYEIGCEIFATGDIEEDLFVEVKIWHGDALLADDHYKLVGLEANRKIALSDPGIDDSRNELLWSPERPTLLDAEVTLHHRGRVLDTVTSYTALRSVAINRDRFMLNGRAYSLRLVLDQGYWPESLMTAPSDEALRRDVELAKLMGFNGVRKHQKIEDPRYLYWADKLGLLVWEEMPSAYRFSPKAITRMIREWTEAIDRDYSHPCLIVWVAFNESWGVPNLTLTQAHRNAVEALYHLTRTLDATRPVIGNDGWEASATDILGIHDYDCDAEKLQARYAVSDEVRTLFDQRRPGGRILTLDGFPHRGQPIVLTEFGGIAFDKGNVDVKSKTWGYSRAQSEES
;
A
#
# COMPACT_ATOMS: atom_id res chain seq x y z
N MET A 1 -0.01 21.79 -12.58
CA MET A 1 -0.78 20.55 -12.75
C MET A 1 -1.45 20.25 -11.41
N SER A 2 -2.67 20.75 -11.19
CA SER A 2 -3.44 20.51 -9.96
C SER A 2 -4.36 19.32 -10.17
N GLN A 3 -4.35 18.38 -9.22
CA GLN A 3 -5.04 17.08 -9.16
C GLN A 3 -4.44 15.98 -10.05
N PHE A 4 -3.55 15.18 -9.46
CA PHE A 4 -3.06 13.94 -10.04
C PHE A 4 -4.08 12.85 -9.69
N GLU A 5 -5.17 12.73 -10.45
CA GLU A 5 -6.22 11.73 -10.16
C GLU A 5 -5.90 10.33 -10.70
N TYR A 6 -4.87 10.19 -11.53
CA TYR A 6 -4.55 8.93 -12.19
C TYR A 6 -4.09 7.87 -11.15
N PRO A 7 -4.72 6.68 -11.10
CA PRO A 7 -4.48 5.72 -10.00
C PRO A 7 -3.11 5.02 -9.97
N ARG A 8 -2.28 5.13 -11.02
CA ARG A 8 -0.94 4.49 -11.10
C ARG A 8 0.19 5.51 -11.29
N PRO A 9 0.64 6.21 -10.22
CA PRO A 9 1.65 7.26 -10.33
C PRO A 9 2.99 6.84 -10.95
N GLN A 10 3.34 5.55 -10.88
CA GLN A 10 4.59 4.99 -11.39
C GLN A 10 4.52 4.55 -12.86
N LEU A 11 3.34 4.54 -13.48
CA LEU A 11 3.15 4.11 -14.87
C LEU A 11 2.01 4.90 -15.54
N VAL A 12 2.23 6.20 -15.73
CA VAL A 12 1.19 7.14 -16.15
C VAL A 12 0.99 7.15 -17.65
N ARG A 13 -0.25 6.88 -18.07
CA ARG A 13 -0.70 6.98 -19.46
C ARG A 13 -1.61 8.17 -19.68
N LYS A 14 -1.58 8.67 -20.92
CA LYS A 14 -2.46 9.77 -21.36
C LYS A 14 -3.90 9.30 -21.63
N HIS A 15 -4.06 8.11 -22.20
CA HIS A 15 -5.35 7.60 -22.66
C HIS A 15 -6.01 6.73 -21.60
N TRP A 16 -6.71 7.37 -20.67
CA TRP A 16 -7.45 6.69 -19.62
C TRP A 16 -8.81 7.34 -19.37
N MET A 17 -9.72 6.60 -18.75
CA MET A 17 -11.03 7.10 -18.34
C MET A 17 -11.39 6.60 -16.95
N SER A 18 -11.74 7.50 -16.04
CA SER A 18 -12.30 7.10 -14.74
C SER A 18 -13.69 6.50 -14.89
N LEU A 19 -13.93 5.40 -14.18
CA LEU A 19 -15.26 4.82 -13.94
C LEU A 19 -15.73 5.07 -12.51
N ASN A 20 -15.11 5.99 -11.76
CA ASN A 20 -15.63 6.47 -10.48
C ASN A 20 -16.91 7.29 -10.68
N GLY A 21 -17.70 7.45 -9.62
CA GLY A 21 -18.99 8.15 -9.66
C GLY A 21 -20.15 7.20 -9.38
N LYS A 22 -21.32 7.52 -9.93
CA LYS A 22 -22.58 6.78 -9.66
C LYS A 22 -22.64 5.43 -10.39
N TRP A 23 -23.03 4.40 -9.65
CA TRP A 23 -23.31 3.04 -10.13
C TRP A 23 -24.66 2.60 -9.57
N LYS A 24 -25.37 1.74 -10.31
CA LYS A 24 -26.51 0.99 -9.75
C LYS A 24 -25.96 -0.02 -8.76
N PHE A 25 -26.70 -0.24 -7.67
CA PHE A 25 -26.26 -1.12 -6.59
C PHE A 25 -27.40 -1.91 -5.97
N MET A 26 -27.10 -3.13 -5.52
CA MET A 26 -27.99 -3.92 -4.68
C MET A 26 -27.21 -4.91 -3.80
N TYR A 27 -27.75 -5.19 -2.61
CA TYR A 27 -27.31 -6.31 -1.78
C TYR A 27 -27.92 -7.63 -2.27
N ASP A 28 -27.17 -8.72 -2.12
CA ASP A 28 -27.61 -10.09 -2.40
C ASP A 28 -27.13 -11.03 -1.28
N ASP A 29 -27.56 -10.77 -0.05
CA ASP A 29 -27.08 -11.46 1.16
C ASP A 29 -27.32 -12.98 1.15
N GLU A 30 -28.38 -13.41 0.47
CA GLU A 30 -28.72 -14.82 0.27
C GLU A 30 -27.98 -15.46 -0.93
N ARG A 31 -27.22 -14.66 -1.70
CA ARG A 31 -26.46 -15.08 -2.90
C ARG A 31 -27.35 -15.78 -3.93
N ARG A 32 -28.54 -15.22 -4.16
CA ARG A 32 -29.56 -15.72 -5.08
C ARG A 32 -29.16 -15.51 -6.53
N CYS A 33 -28.55 -14.37 -6.84
CA CYS A 33 -28.10 -14.06 -8.19
C CYS A 33 -26.79 -14.80 -8.49
N LYS A 34 -26.75 -15.53 -9.62
CA LYS A 34 -25.54 -16.24 -10.07
C LYS A 34 -24.83 -15.56 -11.23
N MET A 35 -25.60 -14.82 -12.02
CA MET A 35 -25.21 -14.15 -13.26
C MET A 35 -25.82 -12.73 -13.27
N PRO A 36 -25.27 -11.80 -14.08
CA PRO A 36 -25.75 -10.41 -14.10
C PRO A 36 -27.24 -10.27 -14.47
N ASP A 37 -27.75 -11.12 -15.37
CA ASP A 37 -29.17 -11.16 -15.77
C ASP A 37 -30.13 -11.51 -14.62
N GLY A 38 -29.65 -12.14 -13.55
CA GLY A 38 -30.39 -12.36 -12.33
C GLY A 38 -30.44 -11.13 -11.41
N ALA A 39 -29.52 -10.18 -11.56
CA ALA A 39 -29.46 -8.93 -10.80
C ALA A 39 -30.31 -7.85 -11.48
N THR A 40 -31.63 -7.94 -11.33
CA THR A 40 -32.59 -7.05 -12.03
C THR A 40 -33.21 -5.99 -11.12
N ALA A 41 -33.11 -6.17 -9.80
CA ALA A 41 -33.73 -5.30 -8.80
C ALA A 41 -32.69 -4.35 -8.18
N TRP A 42 -32.17 -3.43 -8.99
CA TRP A 42 -31.29 -2.35 -8.52
C TRP A 42 -32.03 -1.47 -7.51
N THR A 43 -31.71 -1.63 -6.22
CA THR A 43 -32.43 -0.99 -5.11
C THR A 43 -31.80 0.34 -4.69
N HIS A 44 -30.55 0.58 -5.06
CA HIS A 44 -29.76 1.72 -4.63
C HIS A 44 -28.94 2.31 -5.79
N GLU A 45 -28.44 3.52 -5.58
CA GLU A 45 -27.35 4.12 -6.35
C GLU A 45 -26.18 4.31 -5.38
N ILE A 46 -24.98 3.90 -5.78
CA ILE A 46 -23.76 4.03 -4.97
C ILE A 46 -22.71 4.87 -5.69
N ASN A 47 -21.98 5.69 -4.94
CA ASN A 47 -20.87 6.47 -5.44
C ASN A 47 -19.53 5.71 -5.27
N VAL A 48 -19.08 5.04 -6.32
CA VAL A 48 -17.77 4.36 -6.38
C VAL A 48 -16.64 5.41 -6.41
N PRO A 49 -15.56 5.24 -5.62
CA PRO A 49 -15.14 4.02 -4.95
C PRO A 49 -15.40 4.04 -3.43
N PHE A 50 -16.50 4.62 -2.97
CA PHE A 50 -16.82 4.61 -1.54
C PHE A 50 -17.65 3.36 -1.20
N ALA A 51 -17.19 2.63 -0.18
CA ALA A 51 -17.86 1.41 0.31
C ALA A 51 -19.26 1.71 0.85
N PRO A 52 -20.23 0.78 0.73
CA PRO A 52 -21.63 1.01 1.07
C PRO A 52 -21.86 1.35 2.55
N GLU A 53 -20.94 0.98 3.44
CA GLU A 53 -20.94 1.35 4.86
C GLU A 53 -20.69 2.86 5.09
N THR A 54 -20.15 3.56 4.09
CA THR A 54 -19.74 4.96 4.22
C THR A 54 -20.87 5.94 3.89
N ALA A 55 -20.87 7.10 4.52
CA ALA A 55 -21.77 8.19 4.15
C ALA A 55 -21.49 8.71 2.72
N LYS A 56 -20.21 8.77 2.31
CA LYS A 56 -19.81 9.23 0.97
C LYS A 56 -20.28 8.33 -0.18
N SER A 57 -20.63 7.07 0.10
CA SER A 57 -21.24 6.19 -0.89
C SER A 57 -22.68 6.59 -1.28
N GLY A 58 -23.35 7.35 -0.43
CA GLY A 58 -24.79 7.64 -0.54
C GLY A 58 -25.70 6.57 0.09
N ILE A 59 -25.14 5.48 0.63
CA ILE A 59 -25.89 4.38 1.28
C ILE A 59 -25.77 4.48 2.80
N GLY A 60 -24.57 4.30 3.36
CA GLY A 60 -24.32 4.40 4.81
C GLY A 60 -24.93 3.25 5.63
N ASP A 61 -25.05 2.06 5.04
CA ASP A 61 -25.60 0.88 5.72
C ASP A 61 -24.45 0.03 6.29
N ASN A 62 -24.37 0.00 7.62
CA ASN A 62 -23.37 -0.77 8.36
C ASN A 62 -23.82 -2.21 8.68
N GLY A 63 -24.84 -2.72 7.98
CA GLY A 63 -25.32 -4.09 8.08
C GLY A 63 -24.26 -5.14 7.74
N PHE A 64 -24.56 -6.41 8.06
CA PHE A 64 -23.77 -7.52 7.57
C PHE A 64 -24.27 -7.92 6.19
N HIS A 65 -23.54 -7.49 5.16
CA HIS A 65 -23.82 -7.90 3.79
C HIS A 65 -22.80 -8.91 3.31
N ARG A 66 -23.29 -10.06 2.82
CA ARG A 66 -22.40 -11.16 2.40
C ARG A 66 -22.07 -11.11 0.92
N ALA A 67 -22.92 -10.42 0.15
CA ALA A 67 -22.64 -10.15 -1.24
C ALA A 67 -23.40 -8.92 -1.73
N CYS A 68 -22.86 -8.27 -2.74
CA CYS A 68 -23.49 -7.15 -3.43
C CYS A 68 -23.17 -7.15 -4.92
N TRP A 69 -23.95 -6.39 -5.67
CA TRP A 69 -23.82 -6.20 -7.11
C TRP A 69 -23.72 -4.72 -7.45
N TYR A 70 -22.88 -4.40 -8.42
CA TYR A 70 -22.71 -3.07 -8.99
C TYR A 70 -22.96 -3.15 -10.50
N GLU A 71 -23.55 -2.12 -11.09
CA GLU A 71 -23.68 -1.99 -12.54
C GLU A 71 -23.46 -0.54 -12.99
N ARG A 72 -22.71 -0.37 -14.08
CA ARG A 72 -22.51 0.93 -14.71
C ARG A 72 -22.45 0.83 -16.23
N GLU A 73 -23.17 1.74 -16.87
CA GLU A 73 -22.99 2.03 -18.29
C GLU A 73 -21.82 2.99 -18.49
N PHE A 74 -21.05 2.78 -19.56
CA PHE A 74 -20.01 3.70 -20.00
C PHE A 74 -19.94 3.72 -21.52
N THR A 75 -19.28 4.72 -22.08
CA THR A 75 -19.11 4.88 -23.52
C THR A 75 -17.65 4.85 -23.88
N ILE A 76 -17.24 3.84 -24.64
CA ILE A 76 -15.91 3.73 -25.20
C ILE A 76 -15.98 2.91 -26.49
N LEU A 77 -15.35 3.42 -27.55
CA LEU A 77 -15.22 2.68 -28.80
C LEU A 77 -14.05 1.69 -28.68
N PRO A 78 -14.17 0.48 -29.26
CA PRO A 78 -13.04 -0.42 -29.42
C PRO A 78 -11.86 0.31 -30.07
N SER A 79 -10.67 0.16 -29.51
CA SER A 79 -9.44 0.68 -30.13
C SER A 79 -8.82 -0.37 -31.05
N GLU A 80 -7.83 0.03 -31.86
CA GLU A 80 -7.02 -0.93 -32.64
C GLU A 80 -6.12 -1.81 -31.75
N GLY A 81 -5.90 -1.44 -30.49
CA GLY A 81 -5.13 -2.21 -29.51
C GLY A 81 -6.01 -2.82 -28.43
N HIS A 82 -5.59 -2.68 -27.17
CA HIS A 82 -6.31 -3.26 -26.03
C HIS A 82 -7.05 -2.21 -25.22
N THR A 83 -8.20 -2.59 -24.66
CA THR A 83 -8.91 -1.81 -23.65
C THR A 83 -8.83 -2.56 -22.33
N LEU A 84 -8.10 -2.03 -21.37
CA LEU A 84 -7.89 -2.64 -20.07
C LEU A 84 -8.84 -2.03 -19.04
N LEU A 85 -9.55 -2.86 -18.29
CA LEU A 85 -10.38 -2.46 -17.15
C LEU A 85 -9.63 -2.75 -15.86
N HIS A 86 -9.42 -1.74 -15.05
CA HIS A 86 -8.67 -1.81 -13.81
C HIS A 86 -9.55 -1.53 -12.59
N PHE A 87 -9.24 -2.23 -11.50
CA PHE A 87 -9.76 -2.01 -10.16
C PHE A 87 -8.59 -1.80 -9.20
N GLY A 88 -8.61 -0.72 -8.42
CA GLY A 88 -7.56 -0.43 -7.45
C GLY A 88 -7.57 -1.41 -6.27
N ALA A 89 -8.77 -1.72 -5.77
CA ALA A 89 -9.01 -2.69 -4.70
C ALA A 89 -10.52 -2.95 -4.56
N VAL A 90 -10.89 -4.21 -4.30
CA VAL A 90 -12.29 -4.62 -4.04
C VAL A 90 -12.31 -5.61 -2.89
N ASP A 91 -12.93 -5.27 -1.76
CA ASP A 91 -13.00 -6.16 -0.60
C ASP A 91 -14.25 -7.06 -0.67
N TYR A 92 -14.20 -8.38 -0.86
CA TYR A 92 -13.01 -9.22 -0.91
C TYR A 92 -12.87 -10.06 -2.18
N ARG A 93 -13.96 -10.73 -2.62
CA ARG A 93 -13.97 -11.57 -3.81
C ARG A 93 -14.80 -10.92 -4.89
N ALA A 94 -14.19 -10.58 -6.02
CA ALA A 94 -14.84 -9.93 -7.13
C ALA A 94 -15.00 -10.86 -8.33
N ARG A 95 -16.12 -10.75 -9.03
CA ARG A 95 -16.32 -11.28 -10.39
C ARG A 95 -16.84 -10.15 -11.27
N VAL A 96 -16.27 -9.98 -12.45
CA VAL A 96 -16.52 -8.82 -13.31
C VAL A 96 -17.00 -9.29 -14.68
N TRP A 97 -18.11 -8.72 -15.13
CA TRP A 97 -18.63 -8.93 -16.47
C TRP A 97 -18.63 -7.62 -17.25
N VAL A 98 -18.30 -7.71 -18.55
CA VAL A 98 -18.53 -6.64 -19.52
C VAL A 98 -19.45 -7.20 -20.59
N ASN A 99 -20.58 -6.54 -20.82
CA ASN A 99 -21.60 -6.97 -21.79
C ASN A 99 -21.96 -8.46 -21.65
N GLN A 100 -22.20 -8.92 -20.43
CA GLN A 100 -22.51 -10.32 -20.07
C GLN A 100 -21.37 -11.34 -20.21
N HIS A 101 -20.17 -10.93 -20.65
CA HIS A 101 -18.99 -11.79 -20.68
C HIS A 101 -18.19 -11.66 -19.39
N LEU A 102 -17.93 -12.77 -18.71
CA LEU A 102 -17.04 -12.78 -17.54
C LEU A 102 -15.61 -12.46 -18.00
N VAL A 103 -15.02 -11.39 -17.50
CA VAL A 103 -13.68 -10.91 -17.90
C VAL A 103 -12.63 -11.04 -16.79
N ALA A 104 -13.03 -11.07 -15.52
CA ALA A 104 -12.12 -11.25 -14.39
C ALA A 104 -12.79 -11.90 -13.18
N GLU A 105 -11.96 -12.62 -12.41
CA GLU A 105 -12.23 -13.00 -11.02
C GLU A 105 -11.02 -12.61 -10.17
N HIS A 106 -11.26 -12.07 -8.98
CA HIS A 106 -10.22 -11.65 -8.04
C HIS A 106 -10.58 -12.05 -6.61
N GLU A 107 -9.57 -12.37 -5.82
CA GLU A 107 -9.69 -12.50 -4.37
C GLU A 107 -8.54 -11.70 -3.76
N GLY A 108 -8.85 -10.80 -2.83
CA GLY A 108 -7.86 -9.90 -2.25
C GLY A 108 -8.50 -8.53 -2.00
N GLY A 109 -8.35 -8.00 -0.79
CA GLY A 109 -9.06 -6.79 -0.37
C GLY A 109 -8.23 -5.53 -0.57
N HIS A 110 -6.91 -5.64 -0.73
CA HIS A 110 -6.00 -4.50 -0.64
C HIS A 110 -5.13 -4.26 -1.87
N THR A 111 -5.23 -5.12 -2.89
CA THR A 111 -4.37 -5.11 -4.07
C THR A 111 -5.18 -4.96 -5.37
N PRO A 112 -4.57 -4.37 -6.42
CA PRO A 112 -5.25 -4.11 -7.68
C PRO A 112 -5.32 -5.35 -8.56
N PHE A 113 -6.31 -5.37 -9.46
CA PHE A 113 -6.42 -6.34 -10.54
C PHE A 113 -7.00 -5.69 -11.80
N TRP A 114 -6.87 -6.36 -12.93
CA TRP A 114 -7.33 -5.84 -14.22
C TRP A 114 -7.68 -6.97 -15.19
N ALA A 115 -8.37 -6.61 -16.28
CA ALA A 115 -8.66 -7.50 -17.40
C ALA A 115 -8.58 -6.74 -18.73
N ASP A 116 -8.11 -7.41 -19.77
CA ASP A 116 -8.33 -6.97 -21.14
C ASP A 116 -9.79 -7.27 -21.54
N ILE A 117 -10.55 -6.22 -21.79
CA ILE A 117 -11.98 -6.30 -22.12
C ILE A 117 -12.25 -6.13 -23.61
N SER A 118 -11.21 -6.00 -24.46
CA SER A 118 -11.36 -5.73 -25.90
C SER A 118 -12.33 -6.67 -26.60
N ALA A 119 -12.22 -7.98 -26.33
CA ALA A 119 -13.08 -8.99 -26.96
C ALA A 119 -14.54 -8.97 -26.47
N ALA A 120 -14.82 -8.29 -25.36
CA ALA A 120 -16.16 -8.17 -24.77
C ALA A 120 -16.87 -6.86 -25.17
N LEU A 121 -16.20 -5.92 -25.85
CA LEU A 121 -16.77 -4.62 -26.20
C LEU A 121 -17.78 -4.71 -27.34
N ASN A 122 -18.86 -3.94 -27.23
CA ASN A 122 -19.80 -3.68 -28.32
C ASN A 122 -19.20 -2.66 -29.31
N GLY A 123 -19.48 -2.83 -30.60
CA GLY A 123 -18.99 -1.94 -31.66
C GLY A 123 -19.66 -0.56 -31.72
N ASP A 124 -20.80 -0.36 -31.06
CA ASP A 124 -21.54 0.92 -31.03
C ASP A 124 -21.04 1.89 -29.95
N GLY A 125 -20.06 1.46 -29.17
CA GLY A 125 -19.44 2.22 -28.10
C GLY A 125 -20.15 2.16 -26.75
N ARG A 126 -21.39 1.65 -26.67
CA ARG A 126 -22.11 1.54 -25.40
C ARG A 126 -21.75 0.24 -24.71
N GLN A 127 -21.23 0.35 -23.50
CA GLN A 127 -20.75 -0.78 -22.72
C GLN A 127 -21.44 -0.82 -21.37
N LEU A 128 -21.62 -2.03 -20.86
CA LEU A 128 -22.16 -2.30 -19.52
C LEU A 128 -21.15 -3.12 -18.73
N VAL A 129 -20.71 -2.61 -17.59
CA VAL A 129 -19.93 -3.39 -16.62
C VAL A 129 -20.83 -3.77 -15.45
N THR A 130 -20.77 -5.04 -15.05
CA THR A 130 -21.43 -5.56 -13.85
C THR A 130 -20.38 -6.21 -12.96
N VAL A 131 -20.43 -5.94 -11.66
CA VAL A 131 -19.48 -6.50 -10.69
C VAL A 131 -20.27 -7.17 -9.57
N TYR A 132 -19.93 -8.42 -9.29
CA TYR A 132 -20.37 -9.14 -8.10
C TYR A 132 -19.26 -9.13 -7.07
N VAL A 133 -19.60 -8.82 -5.82
CA VAL A 133 -18.66 -8.90 -4.69
C VAL A 133 -19.22 -9.85 -3.65
N GLU A 134 -18.40 -10.78 -3.17
CA GLU A 134 -18.63 -11.56 -1.96
C GLU A 134 -17.62 -11.14 -0.88
N ASP A 135 -18.13 -10.81 0.30
CA ASP A 135 -17.31 -10.59 1.49
C ASP A 135 -18.05 -11.16 2.71
N ASP A 136 -17.42 -12.09 3.43
CA ASP A 136 -18.00 -12.63 4.66
C ASP A 136 -17.41 -11.91 5.87
N PRO A 137 -18.19 -11.10 6.60
CA PRO A 137 -17.74 -10.40 7.81
C PRO A 137 -17.12 -11.32 8.87
N HIS A 138 -17.45 -12.62 8.85
CA HIS A 138 -16.98 -13.61 9.82
C HIS A 138 -15.80 -14.47 9.32
N ASP A 139 -15.31 -14.28 8.09
CA ASP A 139 -14.11 -14.98 7.61
C ASP A 139 -12.84 -14.37 8.23
N LEU A 140 -12.49 -14.84 9.43
CA LEU A 140 -11.30 -14.40 10.18
C LEU A 140 -9.97 -14.81 9.55
N ALA A 141 -9.98 -15.58 8.45
CA ALA A 141 -8.79 -15.90 7.66
C ALA A 141 -8.54 -14.89 6.52
N LYS A 142 -9.37 -13.86 6.38
CA LYS A 142 -9.16 -12.75 5.44
C LYS A 142 -8.15 -11.74 6.02
N PRO A 143 -7.13 -11.29 5.26
CA PRO A 143 -6.37 -10.10 5.60
C PRO A 143 -7.32 -8.90 5.66
N ARG A 144 -7.55 -8.34 6.86
CA ARG A 144 -8.55 -7.27 7.05
C ARG A 144 -8.07 -6.13 7.93
N GLY A 145 -6.86 -6.22 8.46
CA GLY A 145 -6.21 -5.10 9.12
C GLY A 145 -6.93 -4.69 10.39
N LYS A 146 -7.52 -3.50 10.43
CA LYS A 146 -8.34 -3.03 11.57
C LYS A 146 -9.85 -3.02 11.33
N GLN A 147 -10.34 -3.64 10.27
CA GLN A 147 -11.78 -3.79 10.07
C GLN A 147 -12.38 -4.71 11.16
N ASP A 148 -13.47 -4.26 11.78
CA ASP A 148 -14.16 -5.03 12.81
C ASP A 148 -14.90 -6.25 12.24
N TRP A 149 -15.07 -7.30 13.05
CA TRP A 149 -15.89 -8.46 12.74
C TRP A 149 -17.27 -8.40 13.41
N LEU A 150 -17.45 -7.51 14.38
CA LEU A 150 -18.74 -7.22 15.00
C LEU A 150 -19.50 -6.18 14.18
N LEU A 151 -20.83 -6.11 14.39
CA LEU A 151 -21.70 -5.19 13.68
C LEU A 151 -21.29 -3.74 13.96
N GLU A 152 -21.15 -3.41 15.24
CA GLU A 152 -20.70 -2.11 15.73
C GLU A 152 -19.21 -2.15 16.06
N PRO A 153 -18.42 -1.15 15.61
CA PRO A 153 -17.01 -1.04 15.95
C PRO A 153 -16.77 -1.04 17.46
N HIS A 154 -15.73 -1.73 17.92
CA HIS A 154 -15.35 -1.76 19.33
C HIS A 154 -13.86 -1.50 19.55
N SER A 155 -13.53 -0.90 20.69
CA SER A 155 -12.14 -0.67 21.12
C SER A 155 -11.28 0.02 20.04
N ILE A 156 -10.33 -0.69 19.45
CA ILE A 156 -9.37 -0.20 18.46
C ILE A 156 -9.81 -0.42 17.01
N TRP A 157 -10.93 -1.08 16.79
CA TRP A 157 -11.37 -1.54 15.47
C TRP A 157 -12.25 -0.48 14.80
N TYR A 158 -12.15 -0.44 13.47
CA TYR A 158 -12.89 0.49 12.62
C TYR A 158 -14.05 -0.21 11.91
N PRO A 159 -15.05 0.55 11.43
CA PRO A 159 -16.10 0.00 10.59
C PRO A 159 -15.57 -0.79 9.38
N ARG A 160 -16.35 -1.77 8.95
CA ARG A 160 -16.05 -2.63 7.80
C ARG A 160 -16.06 -1.84 6.50
N THR A 161 -15.36 -2.35 5.50
CA THR A 161 -15.33 -1.79 4.15
C THR A 161 -15.61 -2.95 3.19
N THR A 162 -16.79 -2.95 2.57
CA THR A 162 -17.16 -3.97 1.58
C THR A 162 -17.08 -3.40 0.16
N GLY A 163 -16.72 -4.25 -0.80
CA GLY A 163 -16.77 -3.95 -2.22
C GLY A 163 -15.72 -2.96 -2.69
N ILE A 164 -16.08 -2.19 -3.71
CA ILE A 164 -15.15 -1.35 -4.45
C ILE A 164 -14.77 -0.14 -3.60
N TRP A 165 -13.58 -0.16 -2.99
CA TRP A 165 -13.11 0.91 -2.09
C TRP A 165 -11.93 1.72 -2.64
N GLN A 166 -11.38 1.35 -3.80
CA GLN A 166 -10.46 2.17 -4.60
C GLN A 166 -10.93 2.32 -6.05
N SER A 167 -10.31 3.25 -6.78
CA SER A 167 -10.75 3.67 -8.11
C SER A 167 -10.96 2.53 -9.11
N VAL A 168 -11.92 2.73 -10.03
CA VAL A 168 -12.11 1.90 -11.22
C VAL A 168 -11.83 2.76 -12.45
N TRP A 169 -11.06 2.26 -13.41
CA TRP A 169 -10.72 3.04 -14.61
C TRP A 169 -10.43 2.14 -15.80
N LEU A 170 -10.42 2.76 -16.99
CA LEU A 170 -10.01 2.14 -18.24
C LEU A 170 -8.69 2.73 -18.74
N GLU A 171 -7.89 1.91 -19.40
CA GLU A 171 -6.74 2.33 -20.22
C GLU A 171 -6.92 1.78 -21.63
N GLN A 172 -6.68 2.61 -22.66
CA GLN A 172 -6.53 2.12 -24.03
C GLN A 172 -5.05 2.14 -24.40
N VAL A 173 -4.53 0.98 -24.75
CA VAL A 173 -3.11 0.75 -25.03
C VAL A 173 -2.96 0.16 -26.43
N ALA A 174 -1.76 0.29 -27.02
CA ALA A 174 -1.47 -0.38 -28.29
C ALA A 174 -1.48 -1.91 -28.15
N SER A 175 -1.44 -2.63 -29.28
CA SER A 175 -1.40 -4.09 -29.32
C SER A 175 -0.22 -4.67 -28.50
N THR A 176 0.95 -4.03 -28.55
CA THR A 176 2.05 -4.28 -27.62
C THR A 176 2.25 -3.06 -26.74
N TYR A 177 2.36 -3.25 -25.43
CA TYR A 177 2.43 -2.15 -24.47
C TYR A 177 3.29 -2.50 -23.25
N ILE A 178 3.67 -1.48 -22.47
CA ILE A 178 4.49 -1.67 -21.25
C ILE A 178 3.58 -2.17 -20.12
N ALA A 179 3.75 -3.41 -19.68
CA ALA A 179 2.95 -3.99 -18.62
C ALA A 179 3.36 -3.44 -17.24
N SER A 180 4.66 -3.44 -16.99
CA SER A 180 5.26 -3.03 -15.72
C SER A 180 6.60 -2.32 -15.92
N LEU A 181 6.93 -1.50 -14.93
CA LEU A 181 8.14 -0.71 -14.84
C LEU A 181 8.56 -0.68 -13.37
N ARG A 182 9.81 -1.08 -13.11
CA ARG A 182 10.40 -1.08 -11.76
C ARG A 182 11.68 -0.26 -11.74
N TRP A 183 11.79 0.57 -10.72
CA TRP A 183 12.97 1.40 -10.48
C TRP A 183 13.69 0.97 -9.20
N THR A 184 14.98 0.69 -9.31
CA THR A 184 15.83 0.30 -8.17
C THR A 184 16.98 1.29 -8.02
N PRO A 185 17.04 2.12 -6.97
CA PRO A 185 18.19 2.99 -6.76
C PRO A 185 19.43 2.18 -6.41
N ILE A 186 20.55 2.43 -7.10
CA ILE A 186 21.85 1.80 -6.83
C ILE A 186 22.80 2.89 -6.38
N PHE A 187 22.77 3.16 -5.08
CA PHE A 187 23.43 4.30 -4.46
C PHE A 187 24.96 4.24 -4.57
N GLU A 188 25.55 3.05 -4.48
CA GLU A 188 27.01 2.85 -4.45
C GLU A 188 27.69 3.23 -5.75
N THR A 189 27.02 3.00 -6.88
CA THR A 189 27.52 3.24 -8.24
C THR A 189 26.86 4.42 -8.93
N TYR A 190 25.93 5.11 -8.25
CA TYR A 190 25.21 6.26 -8.80
C TYR A 190 24.38 5.89 -10.05
N GLU A 191 23.72 4.73 -9.99
CA GLU A 191 22.93 4.17 -11.08
C GLU A 191 21.46 4.03 -10.66
N ILE A 192 20.58 3.98 -11.66
CA ILE A 192 19.19 3.58 -11.51
C ILE A 192 19.00 2.24 -12.25
N GLY A 193 18.65 1.20 -11.50
CA GLY A 193 18.11 -0.04 -12.06
C GLY A 193 16.74 0.23 -12.69
N CYS A 194 16.55 -0.24 -13.90
CA CYS A 194 15.33 -0.10 -14.69
C CYS A 194 14.95 -1.47 -15.22
N GLU A 195 13.84 -2.02 -14.71
CA GLU A 195 13.25 -3.27 -15.20
C GLU A 195 11.94 -2.94 -15.90
N ILE A 196 11.88 -3.25 -17.20
CA ILE A 196 10.73 -3.01 -18.06
C ILE A 196 10.26 -4.35 -18.61
N PHE A 197 8.96 -4.60 -18.51
CA PHE A 197 8.31 -5.74 -19.14
C PHE A 197 7.21 -5.25 -20.08
N ALA A 198 7.25 -5.70 -21.34
CA ALA A 198 6.20 -5.46 -22.32
C ALA A 198 5.31 -6.71 -22.48
N THR A 199 4.05 -6.51 -22.83
CA THR A 199 3.09 -7.59 -23.08
C THR A 199 2.11 -7.22 -24.20
N GLY A 200 1.12 -8.09 -24.44
CA GLY A 200 0.13 -7.96 -25.50
C GLY A 200 0.50 -8.84 -26.70
N ASP A 201 0.22 -8.34 -27.90
CA ASP A 201 0.58 -9.01 -29.15
C ASP A 201 2.08 -8.89 -29.37
N ILE A 202 2.80 -10.01 -29.25
CA ILE A 202 4.27 -10.02 -29.26
C ILE A 202 4.79 -9.77 -30.67
N GLU A 203 5.52 -8.67 -30.83
CA GLU A 203 6.26 -8.35 -32.05
C GLU A 203 7.77 -8.57 -31.87
N GLU A 204 8.46 -8.89 -32.95
CA GLU A 204 9.93 -8.89 -32.98
C GLU A 204 10.47 -7.45 -33.11
N ASP A 205 11.74 -7.21 -32.78
CA ASP A 205 12.39 -5.90 -32.93
C ASP A 205 11.70 -4.75 -32.15
N LEU A 206 11.32 -5.08 -30.92
CA LEU A 206 10.90 -4.12 -29.91
C LEU A 206 12.09 -3.45 -29.24
N PHE A 207 11.99 -2.14 -29.05
CA PHE A 207 12.97 -1.33 -28.34
C PHE A 207 12.29 -0.41 -27.35
N VAL A 208 12.97 -0.09 -26.26
CA VAL A 208 12.53 0.92 -25.31
C VAL A 208 13.53 2.05 -25.23
N GLU A 209 13.02 3.27 -25.36
CA GLU A 209 13.74 4.50 -25.04
C GLU A 209 13.42 4.88 -23.60
N VAL A 210 14.45 5.15 -22.81
CA VAL A 210 14.33 5.58 -21.40
C VAL A 210 15.04 6.91 -21.24
N LYS A 211 14.28 7.93 -20.87
CA LYS A 211 14.81 9.26 -20.57
C LYS A 211 14.56 9.61 -19.11
N ILE A 212 15.55 10.18 -18.44
CA ILE A 212 15.50 10.58 -17.03
C ILE A 212 15.95 12.03 -16.91
N TRP A 213 15.20 12.84 -16.16
CA TRP A 213 15.47 14.25 -15.95
C TRP A 213 15.51 14.62 -14.47
N HIS A 214 16.26 15.68 -14.16
CA HIS A 214 16.12 16.44 -12.92
C HIS A 214 15.85 17.92 -13.26
N GLY A 215 14.60 18.35 -13.08
CA GLY A 215 14.15 19.62 -13.63
C GLY A 215 14.29 19.62 -15.15
N ASP A 216 14.92 20.65 -15.71
CA ASP A 216 15.16 20.75 -17.17
C ASP A 216 16.40 19.98 -17.64
N ALA A 217 17.20 19.41 -16.72
CA ALA A 217 18.44 18.71 -17.06
C ALA A 217 18.17 17.25 -17.41
N LEU A 218 18.44 16.86 -18.65
CA LEU A 218 18.43 15.46 -19.11
C LEU A 218 19.66 14.74 -18.54
N LEU A 219 19.42 13.73 -17.69
CA LEU A 219 20.47 12.95 -17.03
C LEU A 219 20.80 11.66 -17.79
N ALA A 220 19.82 11.06 -18.45
CA ALA A 220 19.98 9.85 -19.26
C ALA A 220 19.02 9.87 -20.45
N ASP A 221 19.46 9.32 -21.57
CA ASP A 221 18.70 9.12 -22.80
C ASP A 221 19.23 7.85 -23.49
N ASP A 222 18.68 6.71 -23.05
CA ASP A 222 19.17 5.40 -23.45
C ASP A 222 18.14 4.67 -24.31
N HIS A 223 18.65 3.81 -25.20
CA HIS A 223 17.83 3.00 -26.08
C HIS A 223 18.23 1.51 -26.00
N TYR A 224 17.26 0.65 -25.65
CA TYR A 224 17.51 -0.75 -25.38
C TYR A 224 16.60 -1.65 -26.22
N LYS A 225 17.17 -2.69 -26.84
CA LYS A 225 16.37 -3.78 -27.41
C LYS A 225 15.73 -4.61 -26.29
N LEU A 226 14.44 -4.90 -26.42
CA LEU A 226 13.77 -5.87 -25.56
C LEU A 226 14.17 -7.28 -26.00
N VAL A 227 14.64 -8.09 -25.06
CA VAL A 227 14.99 -9.49 -25.30
C VAL A 227 14.06 -10.34 -24.46
N GLY A 228 13.23 -11.16 -25.12
CA GLY A 228 12.20 -11.92 -24.40
C GLY A 228 11.17 -11.02 -23.72
N LEU A 229 10.81 -9.88 -24.35
CA LEU A 229 9.88 -8.85 -23.84
C LEU A 229 10.37 -8.06 -22.62
N GLU A 230 11.61 -8.27 -22.21
CA GLU A 230 12.17 -7.60 -21.04
C GLU A 230 13.38 -6.75 -21.40
N ALA A 231 13.53 -5.66 -20.65
CA ALA A 231 14.77 -4.91 -20.56
C ALA A 231 15.07 -4.65 -19.07
N ASN A 232 16.08 -5.35 -18.54
CA ASN A 232 16.65 -5.09 -17.22
C ASN A 232 18.01 -4.42 -17.40
N ARG A 233 18.13 -3.15 -17.01
CA ARG A 233 19.29 -2.30 -17.25
C ARG A 233 19.67 -1.53 -16.01
N LYS A 234 20.95 -1.13 -15.94
CA LYS A 234 21.45 -0.16 -14.99
C LYS A 234 21.83 1.09 -15.77
N ILE A 235 21.16 2.18 -15.47
CA ILE A 235 21.36 3.47 -16.12
C ILE A 235 22.28 4.28 -15.21
N ALA A 236 23.52 4.48 -15.65
CA ALA A 236 24.48 5.31 -14.93
C ALA A 236 24.11 6.78 -15.07
N LEU A 237 23.87 7.44 -13.94
CA LEU A 237 23.72 8.89 -13.93
C LEU A 237 25.12 9.51 -13.96
N SER A 238 25.27 10.66 -14.61
CA SER A 238 26.54 11.40 -14.56
C SER A 238 26.83 11.81 -13.12
N ASP A 239 27.81 11.17 -12.49
CA ASP A 239 28.23 11.46 -11.11
C ASP A 239 28.82 12.87 -11.05
N PRO A 240 28.17 13.82 -10.35
CA PRO A 240 28.59 15.21 -10.35
C PRO A 240 29.83 15.46 -9.47
N GLY A 241 30.38 14.42 -8.82
CA GLY A 241 31.66 14.48 -8.12
C GLY A 241 31.54 14.36 -6.60
N ILE A 242 32.12 15.31 -5.86
CA ILE A 242 32.26 15.20 -4.39
C ILE A 242 31.07 15.80 -3.63
N ASP A 243 30.70 15.13 -2.54
CA ASP A 243 29.83 15.58 -1.45
C ASP A 243 28.55 16.33 -1.87
N ASP A 244 28.58 17.67 -1.88
CA ASP A 244 27.40 18.51 -2.01
C ASP A 244 26.67 18.30 -3.34
N SER A 245 27.40 18.16 -4.44
CA SER A 245 26.80 17.96 -5.76
C SER A 245 26.11 16.60 -5.87
N ARG A 246 26.60 15.56 -5.18
CA ARG A 246 25.88 14.27 -5.09
C ARG A 246 24.61 14.43 -4.26
N ASN A 247 24.68 15.17 -3.15
CA ASN A 247 23.53 15.36 -2.25
C ASN A 247 22.35 16.10 -2.91
N GLU A 248 22.56 16.85 -4.00
CA GLU A 248 21.49 17.54 -4.74
C GLU A 248 20.52 16.58 -5.43
N LEU A 249 21.01 15.42 -5.89
CA LEU A 249 20.21 14.41 -6.58
C LEU A 249 19.65 13.33 -5.64
N LEU A 250 20.01 13.37 -4.36
CA LEU A 250 19.52 12.40 -3.38
C LEU A 250 18.16 12.79 -2.85
N TRP A 251 17.29 11.80 -2.73
CA TRP A 251 16.00 11.97 -2.06
C TRP A 251 16.15 11.82 -0.55
N SER A 252 15.54 12.74 0.20
CA SER A 252 15.28 12.63 1.63
C SER A 252 13.97 13.36 1.99
N PRO A 253 13.42 13.17 3.20
CA PRO A 253 12.24 13.92 3.64
C PRO A 253 12.43 15.45 3.63
N GLU A 254 13.65 15.91 3.88
CA GLU A 254 14.01 17.32 3.88
C GLU A 254 14.26 17.87 2.47
N ARG A 255 14.68 17.00 1.54
CA ARG A 255 14.94 17.32 0.13
C ARG A 255 14.37 16.21 -0.75
N PRO A 256 13.07 16.24 -1.08
CA PRO A 256 12.41 15.20 -1.85
C PRO A 256 12.74 15.30 -3.35
N THR A 257 14.03 15.25 -3.70
CA THR A 257 14.47 15.30 -5.08
C THR A 257 14.01 14.05 -5.81
N LEU A 258 13.18 14.23 -6.83
CA LEU A 258 12.74 13.16 -7.72
C LEU A 258 13.34 13.37 -9.11
N LEU A 259 13.56 12.25 -9.79
CA LEU A 259 13.98 12.21 -11.18
C LEU A 259 12.77 11.81 -12.01
N ASP A 260 12.30 12.71 -12.86
CA ASP A 260 11.18 12.42 -13.75
C ASP A 260 11.67 11.48 -14.86
N ALA A 261 10.83 10.54 -15.28
CA ALA A 261 11.19 9.54 -16.29
C ALA A 261 10.11 9.40 -17.36
N GLU A 262 10.54 9.17 -18.60
CA GLU A 262 9.68 8.82 -19.72
C GLU A 262 10.21 7.53 -20.34
N VAL A 263 9.31 6.58 -20.56
CA VAL A 263 9.63 5.27 -21.13
C VAL A 263 8.75 5.08 -22.36
N THR A 264 9.39 4.97 -23.52
CA THR A 264 8.70 4.86 -24.81
C THR A 264 9.03 3.54 -25.48
N LEU A 265 8.00 2.73 -25.75
CA LEU A 265 8.10 1.47 -26.48
C LEU A 265 8.02 1.74 -27.99
N HIS A 266 8.95 1.17 -28.75
CA HIS A 266 9.01 1.27 -30.20
C HIS A 266 9.01 -0.10 -30.85
N HIS A 267 8.39 -0.20 -32.02
CA HIS A 267 8.57 -1.30 -32.96
C HIS A 267 8.97 -0.73 -34.32
N ARG A 268 10.14 -1.16 -34.84
CA ARG A 268 10.69 -0.70 -36.13
C ARG A 268 10.69 0.83 -36.30
N GLY A 269 10.98 1.56 -35.23
CA GLY A 269 11.02 3.03 -35.20
C GLY A 269 9.67 3.73 -35.01
N ARG A 270 8.55 3.01 -35.00
CA ARG A 270 7.22 3.56 -34.66
C ARG A 270 7.00 3.45 -33.15
N VAL A 271 6.51 4.53 -32.53
CA VAL A 271 6.06 4.53 -31.13
C VAL A 271 4.78 3.70 -30.98
N LEU A 272 4.78 2.76 -30.05
CA LEU A 272 3.64 1.94 -29.67
C LEU A 272 2.98 2.42 -28.38
N ASP A 273 3.78 2.66 -27.34
CA ASP A 273 3.30 3.08 -26.02
C ASP A 273 4.28 4.08 -25.41
N THR A 274 3.76 5.03 -24.64
CA THR A 274 4.57 6.00 -23.89
C THR A 274 3.98 6.13 -22.50
N VAL A 275 4.82 5.89 -21.49
CA VAL A 275 4.45 6.05 -20.08
C VAL A 275 5.36 7.07 -19.43
N THR A 276 4.78 7.89 -18.56
CA THR A 276 5.55 8.79 -17.68
C THR A 276 5.61 8.19 -16.28
N SER A 277 6.74 8.39 -15.61
CA SER A 277 7.06 7.81 -14.31
C SER A 277 8.00 8.75 -13.56
N TYR A 278 8.44 8.34 -12.38
CA TYR A 278 9.52 9.00 -11.65
C TYR A 278 10.27 8.00 -10.81
N THR A 279 11.50 8.36 -10.46
CA THR A 279 12.35 7.58 -9.56
C THR A 279 13.11 8.53 -8.64
N ALA A 280 13.95 7.99 -7.77
CA ALA A 280 14.84 8.79 -6.97
C ALA A 280 16.08 8.02 -6.57
N LEU A 281 17.21 8.71 -6.44
CA LEU A 281 18.42 8.12 -5.90
C LEU A 281 18.43 8.26 -4.37
N ARG A 282 18.38 7.14 -3.65
CA ARG A 282 18.52 7.09 -2.18
C ARG A 282 18.93 5.69 -1.73
N SER A 283 19.53 5.57 -0.55
CA SER A 283 19.77 4.28 0.10
C SER A 283 19.17 4.22 1.49
N VAL A 284 18.63 3.05 1.85
CA VAL A 284 18.25 2.71 3.22
C VAL A 284 19.03 1.48 3.65
N ALA A 285 19.60 1.51 4.84
CA ALA A 285 20.32 0.37 5.38
C ALA A 285 20.22 0.33 6.90
N ILE A 286 20.47 -0.86 7.46
CA ILE A 286 20.77 -1.02 8.87
C ILE A 286 22.27 -1.18 9.01
N ASN A 287 22.89 -0.33 9.82
CA ASN A 287 24.30 -0.47 10.18
C ASN A 287 24.41 -0.55 11.70
N ARG A 288 24.71 -1.75 12.19
CA ARG A 288 24.69 -2.07 13.63
C ARG A 288 23.34 -1.65 14.23
N ASP A 289 23.39 -0.81 15.25
CA ASP A 289 22.28 -0.31 16.06
C ASP A 289 21.60 0.93 15.46
N ARG A 290 21.88 1.27 14.20
CA ARG A 290 21.39 2.50 13.56
C ARG A 290 20.65 2.23 12.26
N PHE A 291 19.54 2.93 12.10
CA PHE A 291 18.90 3.14 10.82
C PHE A 291 19.69 4.19 10.03
N MET A 292 19.97 3.87 8.75
CA MET A 292 20.77 4.71 7.86
C MET A 292 19.93 5.15 6.66
N LEU A 293 20.02 6.44 6.32
CA LEU A 293 19.51 7.02 5.08
C LEU A 293 20.66 7.70 4.36
N ASN A 294 20.89 7.35 3.09
CA ASN A 294 21.95 7.94 2.25
C ASN A 294 23.35 7.86 2.90
N GLY A 295 23.65 6.71 3.51
CA GLY A 295 24.92 6.45 4.19
C GLY A 295 25.10 7.15 5.55
N ARG A 296 24.11 7.91 6.04
CA ARG A 296 24.16 8.63 7.31
C ARG A 296 23.15 8.08 8.30
N ALA A 297 23.49 8.07 9.59
CA ALA A 297 22.54 7.71 10.64
C ALA A 297 21.38 8.70 10.62
N TYR A 298 20.15 8.19 10.61
CA TYR A 298 18.95 9.00 10.46
C TYR A 298 17.95 8.70 11.56
N SER A 299 17.51 9.73 12.28
CA SER A 299 16.56 9.60 13.38
C SER A 299 15.13 9.56 12.85
N LEU A 300 14.44 8.46 13.13
CA LEU A 300 13.03 8.28 12.79
C LEU A 300 12.15 9.03 13.80
N ARG A 301 11.30 9.92 13.30
CA ARG A 301 10.26 10.63 14.05
C ARG A 301 8.95 10.38 13.31
N LEU A 302 8.36 9.22 13.60
CA LEU A 302 7.20 8.71 12.89
C LEU A 302 5.92 8.94 13.69
N VAL A 303 4.80 8.98 12.99
CA VAL A 303 3.46 8.89 13.57
C VAL A 303 2.74 7.66 13.02
N LEU A 304 1.90 7.03 13.86
CA LEU A 304 1.07 5.91 13.45
C LEU A 304 -0.16 6.44 12.69
N ASP A 305 -0.30 6.07 11.43
CA ASP A 305 -1.35 6.54 10.54
C ASP A 305 -2.26 5.37 10.16
N GLN A 306 -3.53 5.45 10.57
CA GLN A 306 -4.52 4.39 10.36
C GLN A 306 -5.18 4.45 8.98
N GLY A 307 -5.13 5.61 8.29
CA GLY A 307 -5.73 5.78 6.97
C GLY A 307 -7.26 5.62 6.94
N TYR A 308 -7.95 5.94 8.04
CA TYR A 308 -9.42 5.95 8.14
C TYR A 308 -9.97 7.38 8.18
N TRP A 309 -10.97 7.62 7.35
CA TRP A 309 -11.62 8.91 7.17
C TRP A 309 -13.03 8.87 7.77
N PRO A 310 -13.46 9.90 8.53
CA PRO A 310 -14.75 9.88 9.23
C PRO A 310 -15.97 9.59 8.34
N GLU A 311 -15.97 10.08 7.09
CA GLU A 311 -17.12 9.98 6.18
C GLU A 311 -16.95 8.89 5.10
N SER A 312 -15.74 8.35 4.93
CA SER A 312 -15.36 7.48 3.80
C SER A 312 -14.51 6.26 4.18
N LEU A 313 -14.28 6.04 5.48
CA LEU A 313 -13.54 4.91 6.02
C LEU A 313 -12.18 4.74 5.35
N MET A 314 -11.86 3.59 4.76
CA MET A 314 -10.55 3.34 4.15
C MET A 314 -10.29 4.15 2.88
N THR A 315 -11.33 4.64 2.22
CA THR A 315 -11.20 5.38 0.96
C THR A 315 -10.93 6.86 1.24
N ALA A 316 -9.86 7.39 0.68
CA ALA A 316 -9.58 8.81 0.78
C ALA A 316 -10.68 9.66 0.10
N PRO A 317 -11.16 10.73 0.75
CA PRO A 317 -12.28 11.51 0.22
C PRO A 317 -12.00 12.26 -1.09
N SER A 318 -10.71 12.51 -1.40
CA SER A 318 -10.20 13.11 -2.64
C SER A 318 -8.68 12.96 -2.72
N ASP A 319 -8.08 13.21 -3.90
CA ASP A 319 -6.62 13.28 -4.06
C ASP A 319 -6.00 14.40 -3.20
N GLU A 320 -6.68 15.55 -3.08
CA GLU A 320 -6.24 16.63 -2.20
C GLU A 320 -6.27 16.22 -0.71
N ALA A 321 -7.18 15.34 -0.31
CA ALA A 321 -7.19 14.80 1.06
C ALA A 321 -5.95 13.94 1.33
N LEU A 322 -5.54 13.09 0.37
CA LEU A 322 -4.29 12.32 0.46
C LEU A 322 -3.07 13.24 0.59
N ARG A 323 -2.98 14.25 -0.27
CA ARG A 323 -1.93 15.27 -0.19
C ARG A 323 -1.92 15.96 1.17
N ARG A 324 -3.10 16.40 1.63
CA ARG A 324 -3.24 17.14 2.89
C ARG A 324 -2.81 16.30 4.09
N ASP A 325 -3.08 15.00 4.07
CA ASP A 325 -2.68 14.08 5.14
C ASP A 325 -1.15 14.04 5.29
N VAL A 326 -0.43 13.90 4.17
CA VAL A 326 1.03 13.97 4.12
C VAL A 326 1.56 15.32 4.60
N GLU A 327 0.96 16.43 4.16
CA GLU A 327 1.33 17.78 4.61
C GLU A 327 1.13 17.95 6.12
N LEU A 328 0.04 17.45 6.69
CA LEU A 328 -0.25 17.52 8.12
C LEU A 328 0.79 16.77 8.94
N ALA A 329 1.17 15.55 8.52
CA ALA A 329 2.24 14.79 9.19
C ALA A 329 3.54 15.59 9.26
N LYS A 330 3.94 16.22 8.15
CA LYS A 330 5.14 17.08 8.11
C LYS A 330 5.01 18.35 8.94
N LEU A 331 3.84 19.01 8.91
CA LEU A 331 3.59 20.22 9.70
C LEU A 331 3.64 19.96 11.21
N MET A 332 3.28 18.75 11.64
CA MET A 332 3.44 18.30 13.03
C MET A 332 4.90 17.99 13.41
N GLY A 333 5.84 18.04 12.46
CA GLY A 333 7.27 17.82 12.68
C GLY A 333 7.72 16.37 12.53
N PHE A 334 6.85 15.47 12.08
CA PHE A 334 7.21 14.09 11.75
C PHE A 334 7.95 14.04 10.41
N ASN A 335 8.94 13.15 10.31
CA ASN A 335 9.64 12.87 9.06
C ASN A 335 9.20 11.56 8.39
N GLY A 336 8.21 10.90 8.97
CA GLY A 336 7.55 9.77 8.34
C GLY A 336 6.29 9.30 9.06
N VAL A 337 5.69 8.27 8.50
CA VAL A 337 4.51 7.59 9.01
C VAL A 337 4.72 6.09 9.00
N ARG A 338 4.03 5.40 9.91
CA ARG A 338 3.78 3.97 9.80
C ARG A 338 2.33 3.78 9.41
N LYS A 339 2.08 3.36 8.16
CA LYS A 339 0.74 3.01 7.70
C LYS A 339 0.35 1.70 8.37
N HIS A 340 -0.58 1.77 9.31
CA HIS A 340 -0.82 0.69 10.23
C HIS A 340 -1.96 -0.21 9.74
N GLN A 341 -1.68 -1.50 9.58
CA GLN A 341 -2.65 -2.53 9.19
C GLN A 341 -3.46 -2.20 7.91
N LYS A 342 -2.86 -1.50 6.95
CA LYS A 342 -3.49 -1.06 5.71
C LYS A 342 -2.44 -0.84 4.62
N ILE A 343 -2.68 -1.42 3.44
CA ILE A 343 -2.00 -1.04 2.19
C ILE A 343 -2.71 0.19 1.62
N GLU A 344 -1.98 1.28 1.40
CA GLU A 344 -2.58 2.54 0.95
C GLU A 344 -2.86 2.59 -0.55
N ASP A 345 -3.63 3.60 -0.97
CA ASP A 345 -3.72 3.97 -2.38
C ASP A 345 -2.34 4.46 -2.88
N PRO A 346 -1.83 4.02 -4.04
CA PRO A 346 -0.54 4.48 -4.58
C PRO A 346 -0.42 6.01 -4.69
N ARG A 347 -1.54 6.72 -4.80
CA ARG A 347 -1.56 8.20 -4.78
C ARG A 347 -1.11 8.79 -3.45
N TYR A 348 -1.35 8.11 -2.32
CA TYR A 348 -0.77 8.52 -1.02
C TYR A 348 0.76 8.45 -1.08
N LEU A 349 1.29 7.33 -1.57
CA LEU A 349 2.74 7.11 -1.69
C LEU A 349 3.37 8.13 -2.64
N TYR A 350 2.70 8.46 -3.74
CA TYR A 350 3.10 9.56 -4.62
C TYR A 350 3.23 10.90 -3.90
N TRP A 351 2.26 11.27 -3.05
CA TRP A 351 2.35 12.50 -2.28
C TRP A 351 3.45 12.44 -1.23
N ALA A 352 3.67 11.28 -0.60
CA ALA A 352 4.79 11.07 0.32
C ALA A 352 6.16 11.19 -0.39
N ASP A 353 6.28 10.69 -1.62
CA ASP A 353 7.47 10.83 -2.47
C ASP A 353 7.72 12.30 -2.83
N LYS A 354 6.69 12.98 -3.35
CA LYS A 354 6.78 14.36 -3.87
C LYS A 354 6.98 15.39 -2.75
N LEU A 355 6.33 15.21 -1.60
CA LEU A 355 6.42 16.13 -0.47
C LEU A 355 7.53 15.77 0.50
N GLY A 356 8.07 14.55 0.46
CA GLY A 356 9.17 14.09 1.30
C GLY A 356 8.71 13.62 2.67
N LEU A 357 8.11 12.44 2.76
CA LEU A 357 7.70 11.80 4.01
C LEU A 357 8.11 10.33 3.94
N LEU A 358 8.81 9.79 4.93
CA LEU A 358 9.13 8.36 4.97
C LEU A 358 7.86 7.56 5.26
N VAL A 359 7.74 6.37 4.68
CA VAL A 359 6.59 5.49 4.89
C VAL A 359 7.08 4.10 5.28
N TRP A 360 6.54 3.57 6.37
CA TRP A 360 6.54 2.14 6.64
C TRP A 360 5.21 1.58 6.14
N GLU A 361 5.26 0.58 5.29
CA GLU A 361 4.07 -0.10 4.80
C GLU A 361 3.88 -1.43 5.53
N GLU A 362 2.64 -1.70 5.90
CA GLU A 362 2.28 -2.80 6.78
C GLU A 362 1.14 -3.63 6.21
N MET A 363 1.37 -4.94 6.17
CA MET A 363 0.36 -5.89 5.72
C MET A 363 -0.84 -5.91 6.69
N PRO A 364 -2.08 -5.79 6.18
CA PRO A 364 -3.29 -6.08 6.93
C PRO A 364 -3.27 -7.51 7.45
N SER A 365 -3.38 -7.69 8.77
CA SER A 365 -3.36 -9.01 9.37
C SER A 365 -4.69 -9.75 9.16
N ALA A 366 -4.62 -11.07 9.02
CA ALA A 366 -5.75 -11.94 9.35
C ALA A 366 -5.85 -12.11 10.88
N TYR A 367 -7.03 -12.43 11.41
CA TYR A 367 -7.19 -12.62 12.87
C TYR A 367 -7.06 -14.08 13.31
N ARG A 368 -7.00 -15.02 12.36
CA ARG A 368 -6.82 -16.44 12.64
C ARG A 368 -5.71 -17.03 11.79
N PHE A 369 -4.77 -17.70 12.45
CA PHE A 369 -3.79 -18.54 11.78
C PHE A 369 -4.47 -19.74 11.10
N SER A 370 -4.23 -19.92 9.81
CA SER A 370 -4.59 -21.13 9.06
C SER A 370 -3.81 -21.18 7.75
N PRO A 371 -3.65 -22.34 7.10
CA PRO A 371 -3.07 -22.42 5.76
C PRO A 371 -3.76 -21.47 4.77
N LYS A 372 -5.09 -21.36 4.84
CA LYS A 372 -5.89 -20.44 4.02
C LYS A 372 -5.50 -18.97 4.25
N ALA A 373 -5.34 -18.56 5.52
CA ALA A 373 -4.95 -17.19 5.86
C ALA A 373 -3.54 -16.88 5.34
N ILE A 374 -2.58 -17.79 5.54
CA ILE A 374 -1.20 -17.61 5.08
C ILE A 374 -1.12 -17.54 3.56
N THR A 375 -1.83 -18.40 2.81
CA THR A 375 -1.86 -18.33 1.34
C THR A 375 -2.44 -17.01 0.84
N ARG A 376 -3.51 -16.50 1.47
CA ARG A 376 -4.09 -15.20 1.12
C ARG A 376 -3.14 -14.04 1.42
N MET A 377 -2.56 -14.04 2.63
CA MET A 377 -1.58 -13.02 3.02
C MET A 377 -0.38 -13.01 2.08
N ILE A 378 0.18 -14.18 1.71
CA ILE A 378 1.31 -14.25 0.77
C ILE A 378 0.93 -13.64 -0.58
N ARG A 379 -0.23 -14.00 -1.15
CA ARG A 379 -0.66 -13.46 -2.44
C ARG A 379 -0.76 -11.94 -2.42
N GLU A 380 -1.56 -11.38 -1.51
CA GLU A 380 -1.74 -9.92 -1.41
C GLU A 380 -0.43 -9.21 -1.04
N TRP A 381 0.42 -9.81 -0.20
CA TRP A 381 1.71 -9.23 0.15
C TRP A 381 2.68 -9.15 -1.03
N THR A 382 2.74 -10.20 -1.85
CA THR A 382 3.58 -10.18 -3.06
C THR A 382 3.10 -9.16 -4.09
N GLU A 383 1.79 -9.00 -4.22
CA GLU A 383 1.16 -8.02 -5.12
C GLU A 383 1.39 -6.58 -4.62
N ALA A 384 1.31 -6.33 -3.31
CA ALA A 384 1.58 -5.02 -2.71
C ALA A 384 3.06 -4.62 -2.91
N ILE A 385 4.01 -5.52 -2.60
CA ILE A 385 5.44 -5.24 -2.82
C ILE A 385 5.71 -4.94 -4.29
N ASP A 386 5.16 -5.70 -5.23
CA ASP A 386 5.38 -5.47 -6.66
C ASP A 386 4.82 -4.11 -7.11
N ARG A 387 3.60 -3.78 -6.66
CA ARG A 387 2.95 -2.50 -6.96
C ARG A 387 3.75 -1.31 -6.45
N ASP A 388 4.26 -1.41 -5.23
CA ASP A 388 4.79 -0.25 -4.51
C ASP A 388 6.32 -0.15 -4.49
N TYR A 389 7.02 -1.14 -5.05
CA TYR A 389 8.47 -1.26 -5.06
C TYR A 389 9.21 0.06 -5.41
N SER A 390 8.70 0.76 -6.44
CA SER A 390 9.35 1.93 -7.02
C SER A 390 9.18 3.22 -6.21
N HIS A 391 8.38 3.23 -5.13
CA HIS A 391 8.18 4.42 -4.29
C HIS A 391 9.40 4.67 -3.36
N PRO A 392 10.16 5.77 -3.55
CA PRO A 392 11.32 6.08 -2.71
C PRO A 392 10.98 6.39 -1.25
N CYS A 393 9.74 6.82 -0.94
CA CYS A 393 9.27 7.09 0.41
C CYS A 393 9.21 5.84 1.27
N LEU A 394 8.94 4.67 0.67
CA LEU A 394 8.87 3.41 1.38
C LEU A 394 10.25 3.03 1.88
N ILE A 395 10.39 2.84 3.19
CA ILE A 395 11.69 2.59 3.81
C ILE A 395 11.74 1.29 4.62
N VAL A 396 10.59 0.74 5.01
CA VAL A 396 10.48 -0.48 5.80
C VAL A 396 9.21 -1.21 5.40
N TRP A 397 9.33 -2.54 5.29
CA TRP A 397 8.20 -3.45 5.12
C TRP A 397 7.86 -4.13 6.44
N VAL A 398 6.59 -4.14 6.84
CA VAL A 398 6.11 -4.77 8.08
C VAL A 398 5.11 -5.88 7.75
N ALA A 399 5.50 -7.13 7.98
CA ALA A 399 4.69 -8.30 7.58
C ALA A 399 3.60 -8.67 8.59
N PHE A 400 3.90 -8.55 9.89
CA PHE A 400 2.96 -8.80 10.98
C PHE A 400 3.09 -7.73 12.05
N ASN A 401 1.99 -7.50 12.77
CA ASN A 401 1.93 -6.60 13.91
C ASN A 401 1.40 -7.36 15.13
N GLU A 402 2.05 -7.21 16.28
CA GLU A 402 1.53 -7.68 17.57
C GLU A 402 1.15 -9.19 17.61
N SER A 403 1.78 -9.99 16.75
CA SER A 403 1.47 -11.41 16.55
C SER A 403 0.05 -11.68 16.00
N TRP A 404 -0.63 -10.67 15.45
CA TRP A 404 -1.95 -10.82 14.83
C TRP A 404 -1.87 -11.80 13.65
N GLY A 405 -2.79 -12.75 13.58
CA GLY A 405 -2.76 -13.84 12.61
C GLY A 405 -1.76 -14.95 12.94
N VAL A 406 -0.85 -14.75 13.90
CA VAL A 406 0.12 -15.73 14.40
C VAL A 406 0.20 -15.76 15.95
N PRO A 407 -0.93 -15.81 16.69
CA PRO A 407 -1.02 -15.39 18.10
C PRO A 407 -0.18 -16.18 19.12
N ASN A 408 0.27 -17.39 18.76
CA ASN A 408 1.03 -18.29 19.64
C ASN A 408 2.51 -18.43 19.22
N LEU A 409 3.19 -17.34 18.83
CA LEU A 409 4.60 -17.38 18.37
C LEU A 409 5.55 -18.05 19.38
N THR A 410 5.31 -17.88 20.67
CA THR A 410 6.11 -18.49 21.74
C THR A 410 5.96 -20.01 21.82
N LEU A 411 4.79 -20.56 21.44
CA LEU A 411 4.44 -21.97 21.63
C LEU A 411 4.44 -22.80 20.34
N THR A 412 4.16 -22.18 19.20
CA THR A 412 3.87 -22.88 17.94
C THR A 412 4.94 -22.61 16.88
N GLN A 413 5.69 -23.65 16.48
CA GLN A 413 6.73 -23.52 15.45
C GLN A 413 6.18 -23.05 14.10
N ALA A 414 4.99 -23.50 13.69
CA ALA A 414 4.40 -23.10 12.41
C ALA A 414 4.13 -21.58 12.32
N HIS A 415 3.84 -20.93 13.45
CA HIS A 415 3.66 -19.48 13.50
C HIS A 415 5.00 -18.77 13.29
N ARG A 416 6.07 -19.25 13.95
CA ARG A 416 7.43 -18.72 13.74
C ARG A 416 7.90 -18.88 12.30
N ASN A 417 7.66 -20.07 11.72
CA ASN A 417 7.97 -20.35 10.33
C ASN A 417 7.21 -19.42 9.37
N ALA A 418 5.97 -19.04 9.68
CA ALA A 418 5.22 -18.09 8.85
C ALA A 418 5.88 -16.70 8.84
N VAL A 419 6.29 -16.20 10.02
CA VAL A 419 7.02 -14.92 10.13
C VAL A 419 8.36 -14.99 9.41
N GLU A 420 9.14 -16.05 9.63
CA GLU A 420 10.43 -16.27 8.95
C GLU A 420 10.27 -16.38 7.43
N ALA A 421 9.23 -17.08 6.95
CA ALA A 421 8.95 -17.22 5.53
C ALA A 421 8.60 -15.88 4.88
N LEU A 422 7.71 -15.09 5.49
CA LEU A 422 7.37 -13.75 4.95
C LEU A 422 8.57 -12.80 5.02
N TYR A 423 9.38 -12.84 6.09
CA TYR A 423 10.61 -12.05 6.17
C TYR A 423 11.56 -12.36 5.00
N HIS A 424 11.88 -13.64 4.78
CA HIS A 424 12.79 -14.03 3.71
C HIS A 424 12.19 -13.84 2.31
N LEU A 425 10.89 -14.05 2.14
CA LEU A 425 10.18 -13.74 0.90
C LEU A 425 10.29 -12.25 0.57
N THR A 426 10.01 -11.39 1.55
CA THR A 426 10.10 -9.93 1.40
C THR A 426 11.51 -9.52 1.00
N ARG A 427 12.55 -10.03 1.68
CA ARG A 427 13.96 -9.77 1.34
C ARG A 427 14.37 -10.30 -0.04
N THR A 428 13.65 -11.29 -0.58
CA THR A 428 13.87 -11.83 -1.92
C THR A 428 13.22 -10.95 -2.99
N LEU A 429 12.01 -10.46 -2.73
CA LEU A 429 11.28 -9.59 -3.64
C LEU A 429 11.82 -8.15 -3.63
N ASP A 430 12.27 -7.68 -2.47
CA ASP A 430 12.92 -6.39 -2.28
C ASP A 430 14.08 -6.47 -1.29
N ALA A 431 15.30 -6.51 -1.83
CA ALA A 431 16.53 -6.51 -1.06
C ALA A 431 16.98 -5.10 -0.60
N THR A 432 16.31 -4.04 -1.03
CA THR A 432 16.75 -2.64 -0.83
C THR A 432 16.24 -2.01 0.47
N ARG A 433 15.30 -2.67 1.15
CA ARG A 433 14.65 -2.16 2.36
C ARG A 433 14.77 -3.13 3.54
N PRO A 434 14.91 -2.64 4.78
CA PRO A 434 14.73 -3.41 5.99
C PRO A 434 13.33 -4.03 6.07
N VAL A 435 13.24 -5.19 6.71
CA VAL A 435 11.99 -5.92 6.92
C VAL A 435 11.77 -6.18 8.39
N ILE A 436 10.56 -5.89 8.85
CA ILE A 436 10.06 -6.26 10.18
C ILE A 436 9.12 -7.44 10.02
N GLY A 437 9.53 -8.61 10.53
CA GLY A 437 8.71 -9.81 10.48
C GLY A 437 7.49 -9.72 11.39
N ASN A 438 7.67 -9.31 12.65
CA ASN A 438 6.59 -9.05 13.59
C ASN A 438 6.95 -7.83 14.44
N ASP A 439 6.12 -6.78 14.41
CA ASP A 439 6.39 -5.54 15.13
C ASP A 439 5.81 -5.55 16.56
N GLY A 440 6.45 -4.77 17.44
CA GLY A 440 6.03 -4.53 18.83
C GLY A 440 6.56 -5.50 19.89
N TRP A 441 6.53 -6.81 19.63
CA TRP A 441 7.03 -7.86 20.55
C TRP A 441 7.20 -9.22 19.86
N GLU A 442 7.69 -10.23 20.59
CA GLU A 442 7.80 -11.62 20.13
C GLU A 442 8.52 -11.76 18.77
N ALA A 443 9.51 -10.90 18.52
CA ALA A 443 10.24 -10.87 17.26
C ALA A 443 11.06 -12.16 17.05
N SER A 444 11.00 -12.70 15.82
CA SER A 444 11.83 -13.83 15.37
C SER A 444 12.80 -13.40 14.26
N ALA A 445 12.29 -13.11 13.06
CA ALA A 445 13.06 -12.66 11.90
C ALA A 445 12.76 -11.18 11.62
N THR A 446 13.70 -10.29 11.96
CA THR A 446 13.54 -8.84 11.78
C THR A 446 14.88 -8.12 11.68
N ASP A 447 14.91 -7.06 10.86
CA ASP A 447 16.03 -6.12 10.72
C ASP A 447 15.97 -4.98 11.74
N ILE A 448 14.78 -4.66 12.25
CA ILE A 448 14.52 -3.61 13.26
C ILE A 448 13.70 -4.22 14.39
N LEU A 449 14.07 -3.96 15.63
CA LEU A 449 13.26 -4.37 16.77
C LEU A 449 12.27 -3.26 17.16
N GLY A 450 11.01 -3.44 16.79
CA GLY A 450 9.92 -2.59 17.25
C GLY A 450 9.51 -2.89 18.68
N ILE A 451 9.11 -1.86 19.41
CA ILE A 451 8.58 -1.94 20.77
C ILE A 451 7.27 -1.17 20.82
N HIS A 452 6.27 -1.82 21.41
CA HIS A 452 5.00 -1.19 21.75
C HIS A 452 4.92 -1.00 23.27
N ASP A 453 4.78 0.25 23.71
CA ASP A 453 4.72 0.59 25.13
C ASP A 453 3.69 1.68 25.43
N TYR A 454 2.53 1.24 25.89
CA TYR A 454 1.37 2.08 26.20
C TYR A 454 1.24 2.43 27.69
N ASP A 455 2.28 2.18 28.50
CA ASP A 455 2.29 2.55 29.92
C ASP A 455 2.23 4.07 30.07
N CYS A 456 1.30 4.59 30.86
CA CYS A 456 1.15 6.03 31.11
C CYS A 456 1.82 6.49 32.42
N ASP A 457 2.38 5.56 33.19
CA ASP A 457 3.04 5.84 34.46
C ASP A 457 4.47 6.33 34.21
N ALA A 458 4.69 7.63 34.44
CA ALA A 458 5.97 8.29 34.19
C ALA A 458 7.14 7.66 34.98
N GLU A 459 6.91 7.17 36.20
CA GLU A 459 7.96 6.53 37.00
C GLU A 459 8.33 5.17 36.42
N LYS A 460 7.34 4.39 35.96
CA LYS A 460 7.59 3.10 35.30
C LYS A 460 8.31 3.29 33.96
N LEU A 461 7.89 4.26 33.16
CA LEU A 461 8.56 4.61 31.91
C LEU A 461 10.00 5.05 32.17
N GLN A 462 10.20 6.01 33.08
CA GLN A 462 11.54 6.47 33.44
C GLN A 462 12.40 5.30 33.92
N ALA A 463 11.89 4.45 34.80
CA ALA A 463 12.67 3.33 35.31
C ALA A 463 12.89 2.20 34.29
N ARG A 464 12.08 2.11 33.22
CA ARG A 464 12.23 1.16 32.11
C ARG A 464 13.25 1.64 31.08
N TYR A 465 13.28 2.94 30.79
CA TYR A 465 14.16 3.56 29.79
C TYR A 465 15.38 4.28 30.38
N ALA A 466 15.50 4.37 31.71
CA ALA A 466 16.68 4.90 32.38
C ALA A 466 17.88 4.01 32.07
N VAL A 467 18.80 4.56 31.28
CA VAL A 467 20.08 3.92 30.96
C VAL A 467 20.95 3.96 32.22
N SER A 468 21.08 2.82 32.91
CA SER A 468 21.93 2.68 34.11
C SER A 468 23.24 1.92 33.86
N ASP A 469 23.38 1.26 32.71
CA ASP A 469 24.61 0.61 32.23
C ASP A 469 24.63 0.62 30.70
N GLU A 470 25.71 1.11 30.07
CA GLU A 470 25.80 1.33 28.60
C GLU A 470 25.79 0.04 27.74
N VAL A 471 25.64 -1.15 28.34
CA VAL A 471 25.69 -2.43 27.59
C VAL A 471 24.57 -3.42 27.94
N ARG A 472 23.71 -3.17 28.92
CA ARG A 472 22.57 -4.04 29.31
C ARG A 472 21.54 -3.19 30.06
N THR A 473 20.23 -3.23 29.88
CA THR A 473 19.33 -4.26 29.36
C THR A 473 17.93 -3.65 29.19
N LEU A 474 17.49 -3.44 27.94
CA LEU A 474 16.06 -3.39 27.64
C LEU A 474 15.49 -4.82 27.49
N PHE A 475 16.35 -5.78 27.12
CA PHE A 475 15.98 -7.15 26.78
C PHE A 475 15.72 -8.09 27.97
N ASP A 476 16.44 -7.94 29.09
CA ASP A 476 16.42 -8.96 30.16
C ASP A 476 15.66 -8.55 31.44
N GLN A 477 15.27 -7.28 31.64
CA GLN A 477 14.84 -6.85 32.99
C GLN A 477 13.43 -6.29 33.12
N ARG A 478 12.74 -5.82 32.06
CA ARG A 478 11.35 -5.31 32.15
C ARG A 478 10.58 -5.53 30.86
N ARG A 479 9.35 -6.08 30.97
CA ARG A 479 8.49 -6.53 29.85
C ARG A 479 7.46 -5.45 29.46
N PRO A 480 7.60 -4.72 28.34
CA PRO A 480 6.53 -3.85 27.83
C PRO A 480 5.27 -4.68 27.55
N GLY A 481 4.10 -4.21 28.02
CA GLY A 481 2.84 -4.95 27.90
C GLY A 481 2.81 -6.37 28.52
N GLY A 482 3.81 -6.74 29.33
CA GLY A 482 3.95 -8.10 29.91
C GLY A 482 4.54 -9.17 28.99
N ARG A 483 5.02 -8.81 27.78
CA ARG A 483 5.52 -9.74 26.74
C ARG A 483 7.06 -9.83 26.69
N ILE A 484 7.58 -10.91 26.10
CA ILE A 484 9.02 -11.12 25.85
C ILE A 484 9.37 -10.42 24.52
N LEU A 485 10.48 -9.68 24.48
CA LEU A 485 10.89 -8.88 23.31
C LEU A 485 11.53 -9.71 22.18
N THR A 486 12.31 -10.74 22.52
CA THR A 486 12.97 -11.63 21.55
C THR A 486 12.80 -13.10 21.96
N LEU A 487 12.58 -14.00 21.01
CA LEU A 487 12.40 -15.44 21.29
C LEU A 487 13.73 -16.19 21.46
N ASP A 488 13.71 -17.30 22.21
CA ASP A 488 14.87 -18.18 22.41
C ASP A 488 15.44 -18.66 21.06
N GLY A 489 16.75 -18.46 20.83
CA GLY A 489 17.43 -18.74 19.56
C GLY A 489 17.56 -17.53 18.61
N PHE A 490 16.87 -16.43 18.90
CA PHE A 490 16.94 -15.16 18.15
C PHE A 490 17.31 -13.99 19.09
N PRO A 491 18.50 -14.02 19.74
CA PRO A 491 18.91 -12.93 20.61
C PRO A 491 19.07 -11.63 19.81
N HIS A 492 18.98 -10.47 20.49
CA HIS A 492 19.36 -9.19 19.88
C HIS A 492 20.77 -9.30 19.29
N ARG A 493 20.88 -9.13 17.97
CA ARG A 493 22.13 -9.24 17.22
C ARG A 493 22.75 -7.87 16.94
N GLY A 494 22.36 -6.87 17.71
CA GLY A 494 22.75 -5.47 17.48
C GLY A 494 21.80 -4.71 16.56
N GLN A 495 20.58 -5.19 16.29
CA GLN A 495 19.60 -4.45 15.48
C GLN A 495 19.22 -3.10 16.14
N PRO A 496 18.87 -2.05 15.37
CA PRO A 496 18.30 -0.85 15.94
C PRO A 496 16.99 -1.17 16.65
N ILE A 497 16.76 -0.47 17.75
CA ILE A 497 15.53 -0.53 18.53
C ILE A 497 14.74 0.73 18.24
N VAL A 498 13.46 0.57 17.90
CA VAL A 498 12.55 1.68 17.63
C VAL A 498 11.31 1.52 18.51
N LEU A 499 10.92 2.58 19.21
CA LEU A 499 9.64 2.65 19.88
C LEU A 499 8.57 2.92 18.82
N THR A 500 8.04 1.86 18.23
CA THR A 500 7.18 1.91 17.04
C THR A 500 5.73 2.24 17.38
N GLU A 501 5.30 1.97 18.62
CA GLU A 501 4.04 2.45 19.17
C GLU A 501 4.18 2.83 20.65
N PHE A 502 3.61 3.97 21.02
CA PHE A 502 3.49 4.44 22.39
C PHE A 502 2.41 5.52 22.50
N GLY A 503 1.97 5.82 23.72
CA GLY A 503 0.97 6.87 23.98
C GLY A 503 -0.46 6.34 23.98
N GLY A 504 -1.30 6.79 23.03
CA GLY A 504 -2.71 6.43 22.97
C GLY A 504 -3.57 7.06 24.09
N ILE A 505 -3.28 8.32 24.41
CA ILE A 505 -4.05 9.12 25.37
C ILE A 505 -5.27 9.69 24.66
N ALA A 506 -6.47 9.36 25.13
CA ALA A 506 -7.71 9.99 24.69
C ALA A 506 -7.86 11.35 25.38
N PHE A 507 -7.87 12.43 24.60
CA PHE A 507 -8.12 13.77 25.11
C PHE A 507 -9.62 14.10 25.06
N ASP A 508 -10.24 14.26 26.23
CA ASP A 508 -11.67 14.51 26.38
C ASP A 508 -11.90 15.61 27.42
N LYS A 509 -12.30 16.81 26.97
CA LYS A 509 -12.58 17.98 27.84
C LYS A 509 -13.85 17.80 28.70
N GLY A 510 -14.39 16.59 28.83
CA GLY A 510 -15.44 16.24 29.79
C GLY A 510 -16.85 16.67 29.40
N ASN A 511 -17.10 16.95 28.12
CA ASN A 511 -18.34 17.57 27.64
C ASN A 511 -18.94 16.90 26.40
N VAL A 512 -18.69 15.60 26.19
CA VAL A 512 -19.21 14.89 25.02
C VAL A 512 -20.30 13.89 25.40
N ASP A 513 -21.41 14.01 24.67
CA ASP A 513 -22.63 13.21 24.73
C ASP A 513 -22.32 11.69 24.81
N VAL A 514 -23.12 10.95 25.59
CA VAL A 514 -22.89 9.54 26.00
C VAL A 514 -22.78 8.57 24.79
N LYS A 515 -23.03 9.04 23.57
CA LYS A 515 -22.97 8.28 22.32
C LYS A 515 -21.61 8.27 21.62
N SER A 516 -20.69 9.22 21.86
CA SER A 516 -19.34 9.17 21.28
C SER A 516 -18.29 8.81 22.34
N LYS A 517 -18.03 7.51 22.51
CA LYS A 517 -16.97 7.05 23.40
C LYS A 517 -15.61 7.21 22.70
N THR A 518 -14.95 8.36 22.86
CA THR A 518 -13.53 8.50 22.50
C THR A 518 -12.72 7.39 23.17
N TRP A 519 -11.99 6.61 22.39
CA TRP A 519 -11.20 5.48 22.88
C TRP A 519 -9.71 5.86 23.01
N GLY A 520 -9.05 5.34 24.04
CA GLY A 520 -7.61 5.46 24.28
C GLY A 520 -7.17 4.53 25.41
N TYR A 521 -5.88 4.20 25.47
CA TYR A 521 -5.27 3.41 26.54
C TYR A 521 -5.23 4.17 27.88
N SER A 522 -5.20 5.50 27.82
CA SER A 522 -5.34 6.41 28.96
C SER A 522 -6.21 7.61 28.58
N ARG A 523 -6.56 8.48 29.55
CA ARG A 523 -7.41 9.66 29.31
C ARG A 523 -6.80 10.91 29.92
N ALA A 524 -6.76 11.97 29.13
CA ALA A 524 -6.43 13.33 29.55
C ALA A 524 -7.70 14.20 29.54
N GLN A 525 -7.89 15.00 30.58
CA GLN A 525 -9.05 15.88 30.75
C GLN A 525 -8.70 17.37 30.60
N SER A 526 -7.42 17.73 30.69
CA SER A 526 -6.90 19.07 30.43
C SER A 526 -5.65 18.98 29.55
N GLU A 527 -5.25 20.12 28.98
CA GLU A 527 -4.04 20.20 28.14
C GLU A 527 -2.75 19.92 28.94
N GLU A 528 -2.84 19.98 30.27
CA GLU A 528 -1.74 19.76 31.21
C GLU A 528 -1.69 18.32 31.77
N SER A 529 -2.79 17.55 31.66
CA SER A 529 -2.99 16.25 32.32
C SER A 529 -2.62 15.06 31.47
#